data_AF-A0A1I5BXD4-F1
#
_entry.id   AF-A0A1I5BXD4-F1
#
_cell.length_a   1.000
_cell.length_b   1.000
_cell.length_c   1.000
_cell.angle_alpha   90.00
_cell.angle_beta   90.00
_cell.angle_gamma   90.00
#
_symmetry.space_group_name_H-M   'P 1'
#
loop_
_entity.id
_entity.type
_entity.pdbx_description
1 polymer ?
#
loop_
_entity_poly.entity_id
_entity_poly.type
_entity_poly.pdbx_seq_one_letter_code
_entity_poly.pdbx_strand_id
1 'polypeptide(L)'
;MYSWQNLLPACGIDIPAKGKHGTCPVCGSTDRFHFIDDHHHGNWHCRQCDTPNYSDGLDLVAKTKGVSISEVAKVVADVLALPLPESKPTRETIQTTQLIAEKVASLMAQTVAGQSPYLAAKGLD
;
A
#
# COMPACT_ATOMS: atom_id res chain seq x y z
N MET A 1 6.00 -0.48 25.25
CA MET A 1 5.84 -1.35 24.07
C MET A 1 4.58 -0.85 23.34
N TYR A 2 4.73 -0.31 22.14
CA TYR A 2 3.61 0.34 21.44
C TYR A 2 2.68 -0.72 20.83
N SER A 3 1.37 -0.60 21.05
CA SER A 3 0.34 -1.49 20.51
C SER A 3 -0.61 -0.70 19.63
N TRP A 4 -0.99 -1.27 18.49
CA TRP A 4 -1.95 -0.67 17.56
C TRP A 4 -3.29 -0.37 18.22
N GLN A 5 -3.70 -1.21 19.17
CA GLN A 5 -4.94 -1.02 19.92
C GLN A 5 -4.96 0.29 20.73
N ASN A 6 -3.79 0.80 21.16
CA ASN A 6 -3.67 2.07 21.86
C ASN A 6 -3.29 3.22 20.90
N LEU A 7 -2.54 2.91 19.84
CA LEU A 7 -2.06 3.91 18.88
C LEU A 7 -3.18 4.46 18.00
N LEU A 8 -4.10 3.61 17.53
CA LEU A 8 -5.19 4.02 16.63
C LEU A 8 -6.15 5.03 17.32
N PRO A 9 -6.61 4.80 18.56
CA PRO A 9 -7.37 5.82 19.29
C PRO A 9 -6.60 7.12 19.51
N ALA A 10 -5.30 7.04 19.79
CA ALA A 10 -4.45 8.24 19.93
C ALA A 10 -4.28 9.00 18.60
N CYS A 11 -4.41 8.32 17.46
CA CYS A 11 -4.50 8.93 16.14
C CYS A 11 -5.90 9.48 15.82
N GLY A 12 -6.88 9.36 16.73
CA GLY A 12 -8.27 9.79 16.54
C GLY A 12 -9.13 8.77 15.79
N ILE A 13 -8.79 7.47 15.86
CA ILE A 13 -9.52 6.41 15.18
C ILE A 13 -10.11 5.47 16.20
N ASP A 14 -11.43 5.47 16.29
CA ASP A 14 -12.15 4.55 17.14
C ASP A 14 -12.19 3.16 16.50
N ILE A 15 -11.67 2.18 17.24
CA ILE A 15 -11.69 0.77 16.84
C ILE A 15 -12.28 -0.09 17.97
N PRO A 16 -13.01 -1.17 17.62
CA PRO A 16 -13.41 -2.17 18.60
C PRO A 16 -12.18 -2.84 19.24
N ALA A 17 -12.41 -3.50 20.38
CA ALA A 17 -11.37 -4.32 21.00
C ALA A 17 -10.91 -5.43 20.03
N LYS A 18 -9.64 -5.84 20.14
CA LYS A 18 -9.07 -6.95 19.36
C LYS A 18 -10.00 -8.18 19.37
N GLY A 19 -10.23 -8.74 18.18
CA GLY A 19 -11.08 -9.91 17.97
C GLY A 19 -12.59 -9.62 17.99
N LYS A 20 -13.01 -8.36 18.16
CA LYS A 20 -14.43 -7.96 18.16
C LYS A 20 -14.83 -7.24 16.89
N HIS A 21 -16.09 -7.42 16.54
CA HIS A 21 -16.75 -6.65 15.50
C HIS A 21 -17.19 -5.27 16.00
N GLY A 22 -17.20 -4.28 15.12
CA GLY A 22 -17.63 -2.93 15.47
C GLY A 22 -17.84 -2.02 14.28
N THR A 23 -17.91 -0.72 14.57
CA THR A 23 -18.10 0.30 13.56
C THR A 23 -16.86 0.46 12.69
N CYS A 24 -17.04 0.61 11.38
CA CYS A 24 -15.93 0.84 10.46
C CYS A 24 -15.57 2.33 10.42
N PRO A 25 -14.34 2.73 10.75
CA PRO A 25 -13.92 4.12 10.67
C PRO A 25 -13.81 4.63 9.22
N VAL A 26 -13.74 3.73 8.23
CA VAL A 26 -13.62 4.08 6.80
C VAL A 26 -14.99 4.29 6.16
N CYS A 27 -15.90 3.31 6.28
CA CYS A 27 -17.20 3.35 5.58
C CYS A 27 -18.42 3.60 6.49
N GLY A 28 -18.23 3.70 7.81
CA GLY A 28 -19.31 3.97 8.77
C GLY A 28 -20.27 2.81 9.05
N SER A 29 -20.04 1.61 8.50
CA SER A 29 -20.83 0.41 8.82
C SER A 29 -20.80 0.12 10.32
N THR A 30 -21.86 -0.42 10.93
CA THR A 30 -21.94 -0.60 12.39
C THR A 30 -21.34 -1.93 12.92
N ASP A 31 -21.33 -3.01 12.12
CA ASP A 31 -20.95 -4.37 12.55
C ASP A 31 -19.96 -5.10 11.62
N ARG A 32 -19.58 -4.50 10.50
CA ARG A 32 -18.82 -5.18 9.43
C ARG A 32 -17.31 -5.11 9.61
N PHE A 33 -16.83 -4.21 10.46
CA PHE A 33 -15.41 -4.02 10.74
C PHE A 33 -14.94 -4.99 11.82
N HIS A 34 -13.74 -5.53 11.66
CA HIS A 34 -13.08 -6.43 12.58
C HIS A 34 -11.62 -5.99 12.73
N PHE A 35 -11.22 -5.68 13.96
CA PHE A 35 -9.82 -5.42 14.32
C PHE A 35 -9.17 -6.72 14.79
N ILE A 36 -8.24 -7.25 13.99
CA ILE A 36 -7.66 -8.58 14.18
C ILE A 36 -6.34 -8.47 14.95
N ASP A 37 -5.41 -7.66 14.46
CA ASP A 37 -4.08 -7.42 15.06
C ASP A 37 -3.38 -8.65 15.68
N ASP A 38 -3.42 -9.79 14.98
CA ASP A 38 -2.80 -11.04 15.45
C ASP A 38 -1.27 -11.01 15.37
N HIS A 39 -0.73 -10.19 14.49
CA HIS A 39 0.71 -10.09 14.21
C HIS A 39 1.30 -8.74 14.62
N HIS A 40 0.60 -7.93 15.44
CA HIS A 40 1.06 -6.61 15.89
C HIS A 40 1.32 -5.61 14.74
N HIS A 41 0.66 -5.79 13.61
CA HIS A 41 0.71 -4.90 12.44
C HIS A 41 -0.53 -4.00 12.33
N GLY A 42 -1.50 -4.12 13.24
CA GLY A 42 -2.74 -3.36 13.19
C GLY A 42 -3.71 -3.87 12.14
N ASN A 43 -3.62 -5.17 11.81
CA ASN A 43 -4.44 -5.78 10.77
C ASN A 43 -5.94 -5.62 11.06
N TRP A 44 -6.69 -5.21 10.04
CA TRP A 44 -8.13 -5.04 10.12
C TRP A 44 -8.80 -5.52 8.83
N HIS A 45 -10.08 -5.89 8.95
CA HIS A 45 -10.92 -6.27 7.82
C HIS A 45 -12.28 -5.61 7.93
N CYS A 46 -12.83 -5.12 6.82
CA CYS A 46 -14.22 -4.68 6.74
C CYS A 46 -14.93 -5.38 5.58
N ARG A 47 -16.10 -5.96 5.85
CA ARG A 47 -16.88 -6.66 4.80
C ARG A 47 -17.69 -5.74 3.88
N GLN A 48 -17.73 -4.43 4.16
CA GLN A 48 -18.51 -3.44 3.41
C GLN A 48 -17.66 -2.44 2.62
N CYS A 49 -16.38 -2.27 2.96
CA CYS A 49 -15.50 -1.40 2.18
C CYS A 49 -15.25 -1.99 0.80
N ASP A 50 -15.04 -1.11 -0.19
CA ASP A 50 -14.48 -1.49 -1.47
C ASP A 50 -13.01 -1.92 -1.35
N THR A 51 -12.50 -2.64 -2.35
CA THR A 51 -11.13 -3.14 -2.36
C THR A 51 -10.12 -1.97 -2.36
N PRO A 52 -9.16 -1.89 -1.41
CA PRO A 52 -8.84 -2.89 -0.39
C PRO A 52 -9.70 -2.74 0.86
N ASN A 53 -10.37 -3.82 1.22
CA ASN A 53 -11.23 -3.94 2.40
C ASN A 53 -10.53 -4.66 3.58
N TYR A 54 -9.21 -4.85 3.47
CA TYR A 54 -8.31 -5.40 4.47
C TYR A 54 -6.94 -4.72 4.31
N SER A 55 -6.29 -4.36 5.42
CA SER A 55 -4.92 -3.83 5.41
C SER A 55 -4.33 -3.75 6.83
N ASP A 56 -3.21 -3.04 6.97
CA ASP A 56 -2.52 -2.75 8.23
C ASP A 56 -3.04 -1.47 8.92
N GLY A 57 -2.48 -1.17 10.10
CA GLY A 57 -2.87 -0.01 10.90
C GLY A 57 -2.47 1.34 10.29
N LEU A 58 -1.41 1.43 9.49
CA LEU A 58 -1.02 2.68 8.82
C LEU A 58 -2.01 3.02 7.70
N ASP A 59 -2.36 2.03 6.89
CA ASP A 59 -3.38 2.16 5.85
C ASP A 59 -4.75 2.50 6.44
N LEU A 60 -5.09 1.95 7.61
CA LEU A 60 -6.32 2.32 8.32
C LEU A 60 -6.37 3.82 8.61
N VAL A 61 -5.27 4.39 9.10
CA VAL A 61 -5.18 5.83 9.38
C VAL A 61 -5.26 6.65 8.10
N ALA A 62 -4.57 6.22 7.05
CA ALA A 62 -4.60 6.88 5.75
C ALA A 62 -6.01 6.95 5.19
N LYS A 63 -6.72 5.82 5.18
CA LYS A 63 -8.09 5.71 4.66
C LYS A 63 -9.10 6.48 5.48
N THR A 64 -9.00 6.41 6.80
CA THR A 64 -9.92 7.12 7.71
C THR A 64 -9.78 8.64 7.56
N LYS A 65 -8.56 9.14 7.36
CA LYS A 65 -8.28 10.58 7.25
C LYS A 65 -8.26 11.12 5.81
N GLY A 66 -8.21 10.24 4.81
CA GLY A 66 -8.07 10.62 3.40
C GLY A 66 -6.72 11.26 3.08
N VAL A 67 -5.64 10.85 3.75
CA VAL A 67 -4.29 11.42 3.62
C VAL A 67 -3.28 10.41 3.09
N SER A 68 -2.16 10.89 2.58
CA SER A 68 -1.06 10.04 2.11
C SER A 68 -0.35 9.30 3.25
N ILE A 69 0.30 8.18 2.95
CA ILE A 69 1.08 7.41 3.93
C ILE A 69 2.20 8.25 4.57
N SER A 70 2.80 9.19 3.83
CA SER A 70 3.81 10.10 4.37
C SER A 70 3.24 11.05 5.41
N GLU A 71 1.99 11.50 5.24
CA GLU A 71 1.30 12.32 6.25
C GLU A 71 0.89 11.48 7.45
N VAL A 72 0.44 10.24 7.24
CA VAL A 72 0.19 9.29 8.34
C VAL A 72 1.44 9.08 9.19
N ALA A 73 2.61 8.91 8.56
CA ALA A 73 3.86 8.74 9.30
C ALA A 73 4.14 9.92 10.23
N LYS A 74 3.85 11.16 9.80
CA LYS A 74 3.95 12.37 10.63
C LYS A 74 2.99 12.31 11.81
N VAL A 75 1.72 12.04 11.55
CA VAL A 75 0.69 11.89 12.61
C VAL A 75 1.10 10.85 13.65
N VAL A 76 1.58 9.68 13.21
CA VAL A 76 1.99 8.59 14.10
C VAL A 76 3.24 8.98 14.88
N ALA A 77 4.21 9.64 14.25
CA ALA A 77 5.41 10.12 14.93
C ALA A 77 5.10 11.17 16.00
N ASP A 78 4.19 12.10 15.71
CA ASP A 78 3.74 13.12 16.66
C ASP A 78 3.08 12.46 17.88
N VAL A 79 2.20 11.48 17.66
CA VAL A 79 1.55 10.71 18.74
C VAL A 79 2.57 9.92 19.57
N LEU A 80 3.62 9.41 18.94
CA LEU A 80 4.68 8.65 19.61
C LEU A 80 5.81 9.54 20.17
N ALA A 81 5.73 10.86 19.99
CA ALA A 81 6.81 11.82 20.28
C ALA A 81 8.17 11.38 19.69
N LEU A 82 8.14 10.81 18.48
CA LEU A 82 9.33 10.35 17.77
C LEU A 82 9.83 11.43 16.80
N PRO A 83 11.11 11.81 16.84
CA PRO A 83 11.66 12.74 15.87
C PRO A 83 11.70 12.05 14.50
N LEU A 84 10.95 12.58 13.54
CA LEU A 84 11.12 12.19 12.14
C LEU A 84 12.30 12.95 11.54
N PRO A 85 13.20 12.27 10.81
CA PRO A 85 14.20 12.98 10.03
C PRO A 85 13.50 13.83 8.96
N GLU A 86 14.00 15.05 8.76
CA GLU A 86 13.59 15.89 7.65
C GLU A 86 13.64 15.10 6.34
N SER A 87 12.56 15.17 5.56
CA SER A 87 12.50 14.48 4.27
C SER A 87 13.57 15.10 3.38
N LYS A 88 14.70 14.41 3.20
CA LYS A 88 15.65 14.77 2.15
C LYS A 88 14.88 14.70 0.84
N PRO A 89 14.96 15.73 -0.03
CA PRO A 89 14.35 15.63 -1.35
C PRO A 89 14.87 14.34 -1.97
N THR A 90 13.94 13.47 -2.38
CA THR A 90 14.28 12.37 -3.27
C THR A 90 15.10 13.01 -4.37
N ARG A 91 16.40 12.65 -4.43
CA ARG A 91 17.20 12.96 -5.61
C ARG A 91 16.35 12.45 -6.74
N GLU A 92 15.82 13.36 -7.56
CA GLU A 92 15.16 12.99 -8.79
C GLU A 92 16.13 12.03 -9.44
N THR A 93 15.80 10.75 -9.38
CA THR A 93 16.51 9.81 -10.21
C THR A 93 15.90 10.18 -11.53
N ILE A 94 16.54 11.15 -12.20
CA ILE A 94 16.61 11.21 -13.64
C ILE A 94 17.24 9.85 -13.98
N GLN A 95 16.42 8.80 -13.88
CA GLN A 95 16.56 7.67 -14.74
C GLN A 95 16.48 8.35 -16.08
N THR A 96 17.62 8.47 -16.73
CA THR A 96 17.70 8.83 -18.13
C THR A 96 16.89 7.74 -18.81
N THR A 97 15.58 7.92 -18.83
CA THR A 97 14.63 7.09 -19.53
C THR A 97 14.93 7.46 -20.96
N GLN A 98 15.97 6.86 -21.54
CA GLN A 98 16.01 6.69 -22.98
C GLN A 98 14.60 6.31 -23.36
N LEU A 99 14.02 7.13 -24.22
CA LEU A 99 12.61 7.02 -24.57
C LEU A 99 12.37 5.55 -24.92
N ILE A 100 11.30 4.93 -24.44
CA ILE A 100 11.05 3.49 -24.66
C ILE A 100 11.26 3.13 -26.14
N ALA A 101 10.92 4.06 -27.05
CA ALA A 101 11.21 3.98 -28.48
C ALA A 101 12.70 3.81 -28.85
N GLU A 102 13.63 4.55 -28.23
CA GLU A 102 15.08 4.43 -28.48
C GLU A 102 15.62 3.07 -28.04
N LYS A 103 15.16 2.58 -26.88
CA LYS A 103 15.53 1.24 -26.40
C LYS A 103 14.99 0.15 -27.32
N VAL A 104 13.73 0.26 -27.74
CA VAL A 104 13.12 -0.68 -28.69
C VAL A 104 13.86 -0.65 -30.03
N ALA A 105 14.19 0.53 -30.57
CA ALA A 105 14.93 0.67 -31.81
C ALA A 105 16.34 0.05 -31.74
N SER A 106 17.05 0.27 -30.64
CA SER A 106 18.38 -0.32 -30.41
C SER A 106 18.33 -1.85 -30.33
N LEU A 107 17.32 -2.41 -29.66
CA LEU A 107 17.11 -3.85 -29.60
C LEU A 107 16.76 -4.41 -30.98
N MET A 108 15.87 -3.76 -31.72
CA MET A 108 15.49 -4.18 -33.07
C MET A 108 16.68 -4.17 -34.04
N ALA A 109 17.55 -3.17 -33.96
CA ALA A 109 18.76 -3.09 -34.78
C ALA A 109 19.79 -4.21 -34.48
N GLN A 110 19.75 -4.80 -33.29
CA GLN A 110 20.63 -5.89 -32.86
C GLN A 110 20.03 -7.28 -33.09
N THR A 111 18.79 -7.37 -33.57
CA THR A 111 18.09 -8.64 -33.78
C THR A 111 17.87 -8.93 -35.26
N VAL A 112 17.86 -10.21 -35.61
CA VAL A 112 17.51 -10.69 -36.95
C VAL A 112 16.20 -11.47 -36.86
N ALA A 113 15.31 -11.27 -37.84
CA ALA A 113 14.09 -12.05 -37.94
C ALA A 113 14.44 -13.54 -38.13
N GLY A 114 13.92 -14.39 -37.26
CA GLY A 114 14.09 -15.83 -37.32
C GLY A 114 12.78 -16.53 -37.04
N GLN A 115 12.55 -17.66 -37.72
CA GLN A 115 11.43 -18.55 -37.42
C GLN A 115 11.84 -19.59 -36.39
N SER A 116 10.93 -19.90 -35.48
CA SER A 116 11.14 -20.98 -34.52
C SER A 116 10.78 -22.31 -35.17
N PRO A 117 11.71 -23.28 -35.28
CA PRO A 117 11.42 -24.60 -35.86
C PRO A 117 10.26 -25.31 -35.16
N TYR A 118 10.07 -25.02 -33.87
CA TYR A 118 8.98 -25.56 -33.06
C TYR A 118 7.61 -25.00 -33.46
N LEU A 119 7.51 -23.70 -33.75
CA LEU A 119 6.27 -23.05 -34.15
C LEU A 119 5.92 -23.41 -35.61
N ALA A 120 6.92 -23.48 -36.49
CA ALA A 120 6.79 -24.01 -37.85
C ALA A 120 6.21 -25.43 -37.85
N ALA A 121 6.75 -26.32 -37.02
CA ALA A 121 6.29 -27.70 -36.90
C ALA A 121 4.87 -27.81 -36.33
N LYS A 122 4.38 -26.77 -35.65
CA LYS A 122 3.01 -26.69 -35.12
C LYS A 122 2.03 -25.96 -36.04
N GLY A 123 2.50 -25.39 -37.15
CA GLY A 123 1.67 -24.59 -38.07
C GLY A 123 1.19 -23.27 -37.44
N LEU A 124 1.97 -22.71 -36.51
CA LEU A 124 1.65 -21.50 -35.75
C LEU A 124 2.55 -20.31 -36.11
N ASP A 125 3.23 -20.39 -37.26
CA ASP A 125 4.06 -19.31 -37.83
C ASP A 125 3.24 -18.34 -38.68
#